data_AF-A0A1L3NI95-F1
#
_entry.id   AF-A0A1L3NI95-F1
#
_cell.length_a   1.000
_cell.length_b   1.000
_cell.length_c   1.000
_cell.angle_alpha   90.00
_cell.angle_beta   90.00
_cell.angle_gamma   90.00
#
_symmetry.space_group_name_H-M   'P 1'
#
loop_
_entity.id
_entity.type
_entity.pdbx_description
1 polymer ?
#
loop_
_entity_poly.entity_id
_entity_poly.type
_entity_poly.pdbx_seq_one_letter_code
_entity_poly.pdbx_strand_id
1 'polypeptide(L)'
;MSNIITKIEVQKRNKDRVNVYINEEFNFACSSELIYYHNLKKGKVIDENNLNDIIREDNYIKAKGYALKYIEKSLKTETQVKEKLYSKEYNEDTVDRVIKFLKDYDFIDDNKYCDMYIREKLNIYGRNKIKYALLNKGIEESIVIEKINNIDEEKEKKIAYKLAEKKYKIMILREKDKFKIYKKIWAYIISRGYNSNIAEWIINEIKSNEALYKDNNICLDEQDIKSNKNIENNIKDENLDKFHNNSSFNSKNNNYKENIDILARKRYDIIIKSEDDKNKIYRRLSNYLLRRGFSFEEVKKSTNRILYGIE
;
A
#
# COMPACT_ATOMS: atom_id res chain seq x y z
N MET A 1 -19.50 -3.90 -44.70
CA MET A 1 -20.41 -4.91 -44.14
C MET A 1 -20.98 -4.35 -42.85
N SER A 2 -22.29 -4.45 -42.60
CA SER A 2 -22.89 -3.93 -41.37
C SER A 2 -22.52 -4.84 -40.19
N ASN A 3 -22.03 -4.30 -39.09
CA ASN A 3 -21.75 -5.08 -37.88
C ASN A 3 -23.05 -5.34 -37.11
N ILE A 4 -23.60 -6.55 -37.24
CA ILE A 4 -24.87 -6.93 -36.60
C ILE A 4 -24.58 -7.85 -35.42
N ILE A 5 -25.15 -7.55 -34.25
CA ILE A 5 -25.06 -8.41 -33.08
C ILE A 5 -25.91 -9.67 -33.32
N THR A 6 -25.27 -10.83 -33.45
CA THR A 6 -25.95 -12.11 -33.70
C THR A 6 -26.26 -12.87 -32.42
N LYS A 7 -25.46 -12.68 -31.37
CA LYS A 7 -25.59 -13.42 -30.11
C LYS A 7 -24.98 -12.66 -28.93
N ILE A 8 -25.57 -12.80 -27.74
CA ILE A 8 -25.03 -12.33 -26.47
C ILE A 8 -25.18 -13.48 -25.46
N GLU A 9 -24.09 -13.91 -24.84
CA GLU A 9 -24.09 -15.03 -23.89
C GLU A 9 -23.42 -14.68 -22.57
N VAL A 10 -24.03 -15.07 -21.45
CA VAL A 10 -23.42 -14.92 -20.12
C VAL A 10 -22.24 -15.88 -19.96
N GLN A 11 -21.13 -15.42 -19.39
CA GLN A 11 -19.96 -16.25 -19.17
C GLN A 11 -20.20 -17.31 -18.08
N LYS A 12 -19.61 -18.50 -18.26
CA LYS A 12 -19.81 -19.65 -17.35
C LYS A 12 -19.36 -19.38 -15.90
N ARG A 13 -18.23 -18.67 -15.71
CA ARG A 13 -17.62 -18.44 -14.38
C ARG A 13 -18.06 -17.14 -13.73
N ASN A 14 -18.36 -16.11 -14.54
CA ASN A 14 -18.71 -14.79 -14.05
C ASN A 14 -20.02 -14.34 -14.68
N LYS A 15 -21.10 -14.37 -13.89
CA LYS A 15 -22.45 -14.03 -14.35
C LYS A 15 -22.63 -12.54 -14.67
N ASP A 16 -21.72 -11.69 -14.20
CA ASP A 16 -21.74 -10.25 -14.47
C ASP A 16 -21.00 -9.89 -15.77
N ARG A 17 -20.49 -10.90 -16.51
CA ARG A 17 -19.83 -10.71 -17.80
C ARG A 17 -20.53 -11.48 -18.90
N VAL A 18 -20.52 -10.89 -20.08
CA VAL A 18 -21.09 -11.48 -21.28
C VAL A 18 -20.09 -11.51 -22.43
N ASN A 19 -20.28 -12.45 -23.35
CA ASN A 19 -19.62 -12.52 -24.63
C ASN A 19 -20.58 -11.99 -25.70
N VAL A 20 -20.09 -11.09 -26.56
CA VAL A 20 -20.86 -10.48 -27.65
C VAL A 20 -20.32 -11.01 -28.98
N TYR A 21 -21.24 -11.49 -29.83
CA TYR A 21 -20.94 -12.02 -31.15
C TYR A 21 -21.51 -11.10 -32.22
N ILE A 22 -20.67 -10.77 -33.20
CA ILE A 22 -21.01 -9.91 -34.34
C ILE A 22 -20.80 -10.73 -35.61
N ASN A 23 -21.79 -10.76 -36.50
CA ASN A 23 -21.74 -11.54 -37.73
C ASN A 23 -21.33 -13.01 -37.51
N GLU A 24 -21.86 -13.62 -36.44
CA GLU A 24 -21.62 -15.01 -36.00
C GLU A 24 -20.24 -15.30 -35.40
N GLU A 25 -19.33 -14.33 -35.40
CA GLU A 25 -18.01 -14.44 -34.80
C GLU A 25 -17.96 -13.80 -33.41
N PHE A 26 -17.19 -14.39 -32.50
CA PHE A 26 -16.91 -13.75 -31.21
C PHE A 26 -16.10 -12.48 -31.46
N ASN A 27 -16.60 -11.35 -30.94
CA ASN A 27 -15.93 -10.06 -31.15
C ASN A 27 -15.30 -9.54 -29.85
N PHE A 28 -16.09 -9.39 -28.78
CA PHE A 28 -15.58 -8.90 -27.49
C PHE A 28 -16.40 -9.44 -26.30
N ALA A 29 -15.85 -9.27 -25.10
CA ALA A 29 -16.55 -9.55 -23.86
C ALA A 29 -16.57 -8.33 -22.96
N CYS A 30 -17.73 -7.97 -22.43
CA CYS A 30 -17.92 -6.80 -21.55
C CYS A 30 -18.77 -7.14 -20.32
N SER A 31 -18.90 -6.18 -19.40
CA SER A 31 -19.84 -6.29 -18.29
C SER A 31 -21.29 -6.34 -18.78
N SER A 32 -22.17 -7.03 -18.03
CA SER A 32 -23.61 -7.05 -18.28
C SER A 32 -24.26 -5.66 -18.15
N GLU A 33 -23.69 -4.81 -17.30
CA GLU A 33 -24.10 -3.41 -17.13
C GLU A 33 -23.95 -2.60 -18.43
N LEU A 34 -22.83 -2.79 -19.15
CA LEU A 34 -22.61 -2.10 -20.43
C LEU A 34 -23.57 -2.54 -21.53
N ILE A 35 -23.99 -3.82 -21.52
CA ILE A 35 -25.04 -4.30 -22.44
C ILE A 35 -26.34 -3.53 -22.23
N TYR A 36 -26.73 -3.35 -20.97
CA TYR A 36 -27.94 -2.64 -20.60
C TYR A 36 -27.83 -1.16 -20.95
N TYR A 37 -26.74 -0.49 -20.55
CA TYR A 37 -26.53 0.94 -20.77
C TYR A 37 -26.50 1.31 -22.26
N HIS A 38 -25.80 0.54 -23.09
CA HIS A 38 -25.75 0.76 -24.52
C HIS A 38 -26.92 0.13 -25.28
N ASN A 39 -27.92 -0.43 -24.57
CA ASN A 39 -29.10 -1.10 -25.13
C ASN A 39 -28.72 -2.07 -26.27
N LEU A 40 -27.74 -2.93 -26.00
CA LEU A 40 -27.26 -3.94 -26.94
C LEU A 40 -28.18 -5.15 -26.92
N LYS A 41 -28.67 -5.54 -28.10
CA LYS A 41 -29.58 -6.67 -28.27
C LYS A 41 -29.31 -7.36 -29.59
N LYS A 42 -29.69 -8.64 -29.68
CA LYS A 42 -29.63 -9.40 -30.93
C LYS A 42 -30.36 -8.65 -32.04
N GLY A 43 -29.73 -8.56 -33.21
CA GLY A 43 -30.22 -7.85 -34.39
C GLY A 43 -29.89 -6.35 -34.43
N LYS A 44 -29.29 -5.78 -33.37
CA LYS A 44 -28.83 -4.38 -33.39
C LYS A 44 -27.62 -4.23 -34.30
N VAL A 45 -27.67 -3.25 -35.20
CA VAL A 45 -26.51 -2.76 -35.96
C VAL A 45 -25.70 -1.85 -35.05
N ILE A 46 -24.39 -2.04 -35.02
CA ILE A 46 -23.47 -1.20 -34.25
C ILE A 46 -22.39 -0.65 -35.19
N ASP A 47 -22.05 0.63 -35.06
CA ASP A 47 -20.90 1.19 -35.77
C ASP A 47 -19.59 0.96 -34.99
N GLU A 48 -18.45 1.16 -35.65
CA GLU A 48 -17.14 0.93 -35.05
C GLU A 48 -16.83 1.91 -33.91
N ASN A 49 -17.36 3.13 -33.96
CA ASN A 49 -17.12 4.13 -32.91
C ASN A 49 -17.79 3.73 -31.60
N ASN A 50 -19.07 3.38 -31.64
CA ASN A 50 -19.82 2.88 -30.49
C ASN A 50 -19.20 1.59 -29.93
N LEU A 51 -18.75 0.70 -30.81
CA LEU A 51 -18.06 -0.52 -30.41
C LEU A 51 -16.77 -0.21 -29.63
N ASN A 52 -15.94 0.69 -30.16
CA ASN A 52 -14.70 1.12 -29.51
C ASN A 52 -14.95 1.78 -28.16
N ASP A 53 -16.01 2.57 -28.02
CA ASP A 53 -16.37 3.23 -26.77
C ASP A 53 -16.79 2.21 -25.70
N ILE A 54 -17.55 1.17 -26.06
CA ILE A 54 -17.89 0.07 -25.16
C ILE A 54 -16.63 -0.67 -24.68
N ILE A 55 -15.70 -0.95 -25.60
CA ILE A 55 -14.44 -1.63 -25.29
C ILE A 55 -13.58 -0.78 -24.33
N ARG A 56 -13.47 0.53 -24.61
CA ARG A 56 -12.76 1.49 -23.74
C ARG A 56 -13.36 1.53 -22.34
N GLU A 57 -14.69 1.57 -22.22
CA GLU A 57 -15.36 1.63 -20.92
C GLU A 57 -15.19 0.31 -20.14
N ASP A 58 -15.30 -0.86 -20.79
CA ASP A 58 -15.05 -2.15 -20.11
C ASP A 58 -13.58 -2.27 -19.64
N ASN A 59 -12.63 -1.80 -20.44
CA ASN A 59 -11.21 -1.76 -20.06
C ASN A 59 -10.98 -0.85 -18.86
N TYR A 60 -11.60 0.34 -18.83
CA TYR A 60 -11.56 1.23 -17.68
C TYR A 60 -12.13 0.59 -16.41
N ILE A 61 -13.30 -0.07 -16.49
CA ILE A 61 -13.91 -0.75 -15.34
C ILE A 61 -13.00 -1.86 -14.80
N LYS A 62 -12.40 -2.67 -15.69
CA LYS A 62 -11.44 -3.71 -15.29
C LYS A 62 -10.18 -3.14 -14.65
N ALA A 63 -9.57 -2.15 -15.29
CA ALA A 63 -8.35 -1.50 -14.82
C ALA A 63 -8.56 -0.85 -13.46
N LYS A 64 -9.66 -0.11 -13.29
CA LYS A 64 -10.06 0.48 -12.01
C LYS A 64 -10.24 -0.58 -10.92
N GLY A 65 -10.98 -1.64 -11.20
CA GLY A 65 -11.20 -2.74 -10.24
C GLY A 65 -9.91 -3.47 -9.88
N TYR A 66 -8.97 -3.58 -10.82
CA TYR A 66 -7.66 -4.15 -10.58
C TYR A 66 -6.77 -3.24 -9.73
N ALA A 67 -6.73 -1.94 -10.04
CA ALA A 67 -5.95 -0.97 -9.29
C ALA A 67 -6.42 -0.86 -7.84
N LEU A 68 -7.74 -0.80 -7.60
CA LEU A 68 -8.32 -0.78 -6.25
C LEU A 68 -7.88 -2.00 -5.42
N LYS A 69 -7.89 -3.20 -6.00
CA LYS A 69 -7.39 -4.42 -5.32
C LYS A 69 -5.87 -4.39 -5.08
N TYR A 70 -5.12 -3.71 -5.93
CA TYR A 70 -3.68 -3.61 -5.80
C TYR A 70 -3.28 -2.69 -4.64
N ILE A 71 -3.95 -1.53 -4.52
CA ILE A 71 -3.69 -0.54 -3.46
C ILE A 71 -4.31 -0.94 -2.11
N GLU A 72 -5.36 -1.78 -2.09
CA GLU A 72 -5.97 -2.30 -0.87
C GLU A 72 -4.94 -3.02 0.04
N LYS A 73 -3.92 -3.63 -0.57
CA LYS A 73 -2.91 -4.41 0.16
C LYS A 73 -1.85 -3.57 0.85
N SER A 74 -1.56 -2.38 0.35
CA SER A 74 -0.52 -1.50 0.89
C SER A 74 -0.49 -0.21 0.08
N LEU A 75 0.01 0.87 0.70
CA LEU A 75 0.21 2.14 0.02
C LEU A 75 1.10 1.97 -1.21
N LYS A 76 0.73 2.65 -2.29
CA LYS A 76 1.43 2.68 -3.57
C LYS A 76 1.65 4.11 -4.00
N THR A 77 2.76 4.34 -4.69
CA THR A 77 2.98 5.57 -5.45
C THR A 77 2.20 5.53 -6.75
N GLU A 78 1.99 6.70 -7.36
CA GLU A 78 1.38 6.78 -8.69
C GLU A 78 2.12 5.91 -9.71
N THR A 79 3.45 6.02 -9.77
CA THR A 79 4.29 5.28 -10.70
C THR A 79 4.14 3.78 -10.54
N GLN A 80 4.08 3.28 -9.29
CA GLN A 80 3.85 1.86 -9.04
C GLN A 80 2.48 1.38 -9.55
N VAL A 81 1.43 2.19 -9.42
CA VAL A 81 0.11 1.84 -9.95
C VAL A 81 0.13 1.84 -11.49
N LYS A 82 0.76 2.85 -12.11
CA LYS A 82 0.92 2.93 -13.57
C LYS A 82 1.64 1.71 -14.12
N GLU A 83 2.84 1.40 -13.61
CA GLU A 83 3.62 0.22 -13.99
C GLU A 83 2.81 -1.07 -13.86
N LYS A 84 2.03 -1.19 -12.77
CA LYS A 84 1.22 -2.37 -12.52
C LYS A 84 0.07 -2.51 -13.52
N LEU A 85 -0.53 -1.41 -13.97
CA LEU A 85 -1.55 -1.41 -15.02
C LEU A 85 -0.95 -1.67 -16.40
N TYR A 86 0.20 -1.08 -16.74
CA TYR A 86 0.90 -1.37 -17.99
C TYR A 86 1.35 -2.83 -18.08
N SER A 87 1.77 -3.45 -16.98
CA SER A 87 2.06 -4.90 -16.93
C SER A 87 0.85 -5.80 -17.23
N LYS A 88 -0.35 -5.22 -17.24
CA LYS A 88 -1.62 -5.85 -17.61
C LYS A 88 -2.11 -5.44 -18.99
N GLU A 89 -1.26 -4.79 -19.78
CA GLU A 89 -1.53 -4.41 -21.16
C GLU A 89 -2.69 -3.42 -21.32
N TYR A 90 -3.00 -2.63 -20.28
CA TYR A 90 -3.90 -1.50 -20.41
C TYR A 90 -3.21 -0.35 -21.16
N ASN A 91 -3.95 0.31 -22.05
CA ASN A 91 -3.44 1.46 -22.80
C ASN A 91 -3.33 2.73 -21.93
N GLU A 92 -2.58 3.72 -22.41
CA GLU A 92 -2.31 4.98 -21.71
C GLU A 92 -3.59 5.71 -21.29
N ASP A 93 -4.55 5.90 -22.20
CA ASP A 93 -5.84 6.54 -21.89
C ASP A 93 -6.57 5.89 -20.70
N THR A 94 -6.57 4.55 -20.65
CA THR A 94 -7.20 3.81 -19.55
C THR A 94 -6.43 4.01 -18.26
N VAL A 95 -5.10 3.94 -18.31
CA VAL A 95 -4.23 4.12 -17.15
C VAL A 95 -4.41 5.52 -16.57
N ASP A 96 -4.35 6.55 -17.39
CA ASP A 96 -4.49 7.94 -16.93
C ASP A 96 -5.86 8.22 -16.32
N ARG A 97 -6.93 7.68 -16.92
CA ARG A 97 -8.28 7.79 -16.36
C ARG A 97 -8.39 7.09 -15.01
N VAL A 98 -7.74 5.94 -14.83
CA VAL A 98 -7.70 5.23 -13.53
C VAL A 98 -6.87 6.01 -12.52
N ILE A 99 -5.70 6.51 -12.88
CA ILE A 99 -4.85 7.30 -11.99
C ILE A 99 -5.55 8.57 -11.53
N LYS A 100 -6.21 9.28 -12.45
CA LYS A 100 -7.04 10.45 -12.12
C LYS A 100 -8.13 10.08 -11.11
N PHE A 101 -8.88 9.01 -11.36
CA PHE A 101 -9.87 8.51 -10.41
C PHE A 101 -9.26 8.20 -9.03
N LEU A 102 -8.08 7.57 -8.97
CA LEU A 102 -7.44 7.26 -7.70
C LEU A 102 -6.99 8.52 -6.94
N LYS A 103 -6.51 9.54 -7.65
CA LYS A 103 -6.14 10.84 -7.06
C LYS A 103 -7.35 11.63 -6.59
N ASP A 104 -8.40 11.72 -7.41
CA ASP A 104 -9.62 12.48 -7.11
C ASP A 104 -10.33 11.98 -5.84
N TYR A 105 -10.16 10.70 -5.52
CA TYR A 105 -10.71 10.05 -4.32
C TYR A 105 -9.68 9.84 -3.21
N ASP A 106 -8.51 10.50 -3.28
CA ASP A 106 -7.44 10.43 -2.27
C ASP A 106 -6.91 9.00 -1.98
N PHE A 107 -7.10 8.06 -2.92
CA PHE A 107 -6.63 6.68 -2.76
C PHE A 107 -5.13 6.54 -2.96
N ILE A 108 -4.53 7.40 -3.78
CA ILE A 108 -3.08 7.52 -3.95
C ILE A 108 -2.67 8.98 -3.82
N ASP A 109 -1.54 9.20 -3.15
CA ASP A 109 -0.99 10.53 -2.91
C ASP A 109 0.50 10.38 -2.61
N ASP A 110 1.35 10.80 -3.55
CA ASP A 110 2.79 10.69 -3.45
C ASP A 110 3.37 11.59 -2.33
N ASN A 111 2.72 12.70 -2.00
CA ASN A 111 3.13 13.54 -0.88
C ASN A 111 2.91 12.82 0.45
N LYS A 112 1.71 12.25 0.65
CA LYS A 112 1.40 11.44 1.84
C LYS A 112 2.31 10.22 1.92
N TYR A 113 2.58 9.57 0.78
CA TYR A 113 3.52 8.44 0.71
C TYR A 113 4.92 8.85 1.18
N CYS A 114 5.46 9.96 0.66
CA CYS A 114 6.76 10.50 1.07
C CYS A 114 6.82 10.76 2.58
N ASP A 115 5.83 11.46 3.14
CA ASP A 115 5.80 11.78 4.57
C ASP A 115 5.80 10.52 5.44
N MET A 116 5.01 9.52 5.07
CA MET A 116 4.96 8.25 5.79
C MET A 116 6.28 7.48 5.69
N TYR A 117 6.85 7.42 4.48
CA TYR A 117 8.09 6.70 4.24
C TYR A 117 9.28 7.33 4.98
N ILE A 118 9.39 8.67 4.95
CA ILE A 118 10.42 9.41 5.71
C ILE A 118 10.25 9.12 7.20
N ARG A 119 9.03 9.26 7.73
CA ARG A 119 8.76 9.03 9.16
C ARG A 119 9.17 7.62 9.61
N GLU A 120 8.89 6.62 8.79
CA GLU A 120 9.24 5.23 9.09
C GLU A 120 10.75 4.99 9.03
N LYS A 121 11.42 5.53 8.00
CA LYS A 121 12.83 5.22 7.72
C LYS A 121 13.84 6.12 8.42
N LEU A 122 13.43 7.29 8.91
CA LEU A 122 14.33 8.27 9.54
C LEU A 122 15.07 7.71 10.76
N ASN A 123 14.49 6.73 11.47
CA ASN A 123 15.13 6.08 12.62
C ASN A 123 16.22 5.07 12.23
N ILE A 124 16.36 4.74 10.95
CA ILE A 124 17.15 3.61 10.45
C ILE A 124 18.15 4.07 9.37
N TYR A 125 17.77 5.03 8.55
CA TYR A 125 18.52 5.51 7.39
C TYR A 125 18.65 7.03 7.41
N GLY A 126 19.77 7.53 6.86
CA GLY A 126 19.98 8.94 6.63
C GLY A 126 19.26 9.45 5.39
N ARG A 127 19.14 10.77 5.30
CA ARG A 127 18.33 11.46 4.28
C ARG A 127 18.67 11.06 2.84
N ASN A 128 19.93 10.79 2.51
CA ASN A 128 20.30 10.44 1.13
C ASN A 128 19.75 9.09 0.72
N LYS A 129 19.81 8.10 1.61
CA LYS A 129 19.29 6.76 1.30
C LYS A 129 17.77 6.77 1.20
N ILE A 130 17.11 7.58 2.04
CA ILE A 130 15.67 7.81 1.95
C ILE A 130 15.32 8.51 0.62
N LYS A 131 16.06 9.57 0.24
CA LYS A 131 15.93 10.26 -1.06
C LYS A 131 16.00 9.28 -2.22
N TYR A 132 17.08 8.49 -2.31
CA TYR A 132 17.26 7.52 -3.39
C TYR A 132 16.14 6.47 -3.42
N ALA A 133 15.70 5.99 -2.26
CA ALA A 133 14.62 5.01 -2.21
C ALA A 133 13.27 5.58 -2.68
N LEU A 134 12.98 6.86 -2.40
CA LEU A 134 11.77 7.54 -2.88
C LEU A 134 11.81 7.79 -4.38
N LEU A 135 12.95 8.22 -4.92
CA LEU A 135 13.14 8.39 -6.36
C LEU A 135 12.99 7.05 -7.11
N ASN A 136 13.56 5.96 -6.56
CA ASN A 136 13.41 4.63 -7.13
C ASN A 136 11.97 4.09 -7.06
N LYS A 137 11.10 4.70 -6.25
CA LYS A 137 9.65 4.41 -6.23
C LYS A 137 8.87 5.26 -7.23
N GLY A 138 9.57 6.06 -8.03
CA GLY A 138 9.02 6.86 -9.11
C GLY A 138 8.29 8.11 -8.62
N ILE A 139 8.61 8.63 -7.44
CA ILE A 139 8.05 9.90 -6.95
C ILE A 139 8.80 11.05 -7.59
N GLU A 140 8.07 12.11 -7.94
CA GLU A 140 8.63 13.31 -8.54
C GLU A 140 9.76 13.90 -7.68
N GLU A 141 10.89 14.24 -8.32
CA GLU A 141 12.08 14.71 -7.61
C GLU A 141 11.82 16.00 -6.82
N SER A 142 10.96 16.89 -7.33
CA SER A 142 10.56 18.13 -6.65
C SER A 142 9.95 17.84 -5.27
N ILE A 143 8.98 16.92 -5.20
CA ILE A 143 8.35 16.45 -3.96
C ILE A 143 9.41 15.84 -3.03
N VAL A 144 10.26 14.96 -3.56
CA VAL A 144 11.28 14.31 -2.73
C VAL A 144 12.24 15.33 -2.12
N ILE A 145 12.74 16.28 -2.92
CA ILE A 145 13.67 17.32 -2.44
C ILE A 145 13.02 18.18 -1.37
N GLU A 146 11.78 18.65 -1.60
CA GLU A 146 11.04 19.45 -0.62
C GLU A 146 10.93 18.70 0.72
N LYS A 147 10.46 17.45 0.69
CA LYS A 147 10.23 16.66 1.90
C LYS A 147 11.54 16.30 2.63
N ILE A 148 12.61 16.02 1.89
CA ILE A 148 13.93 15.72 2.46
C ILE A 148 14.56 16.97 3.11
N ASN A 149 14.41 18.15 2.51
CA ASN A 149 14.95 19.39 3.05
C ASN A 149 14.23 19.84 4.33
N ASN A 150 12.97 19.43 4.52
CA ASN A 150 12.21 19.68 5.74
C ASN A 150 12.61 18.78 6.93
N ILE A 151 13.55 17.84 6.74
CA ILE A 151 14.06 17.00 7.84
C ILE A 151 14.96 17.84 8.75
N ASP A 152 14.60 17.89 10.04
CA ASP A 152 15.42 18.50 11.09
C ASP A 152 16.80 17.81 11.18
N GLU A 153 17.84 18.57 10.86
CA GLU A 153 19.22 18.12 10.86
C GLU A 153 19.71 17.70 12.25
N GLU A 154 19.29 18.39 13.31
CA GLU A 154 19.69 18.06 14.68
C GLU A 154 19.05 16.75 15.14
N LYS A 155 17.80 16.52 14.74
CA LYS A 155 17.13 15.24 14.97
C LYS A 155 17.84 14.10 14.21
N GLU A 156 18.19 14.31 12.95
CA GLU A 156 18.93 13.32 12.16
C GLU A 156 20.30 13.00 12.79
N LYS A 157 21.07 14.01 13.19
CA LYS A 157 22.36 13.85 13.88
C LYS A 157 22.24 13.01 15.15
N LYS A 158 21.24 13.29 15.99
CA LYS A 158 20.99 12.53 17.24
C LYS A 158 20.67 11.06 16.97
N ILE A 159 19.88 10.76 15.93
CA ILE A 159 19.55 9.39 15.54
C ILE A 159 20.81 8.69 15.03
N ALA A 160 21.56 9.35 14.14
CA ALA A 160 22.79 8.81 13.56
C ALA A 160 23.84 8.49 14.64
N TYR A 161 24.00 9.37 15.63
CA TYR A 161 24.90 9.16 16.77
C TYR A 161 24.51 7.93 17.58
N LYS A 162 23.23 7.76 17.94
CA LYS A 162 22.76 6.57 18.68
C LYS A 162 23.05 5.26 17.93
N LEU A 163 22.88 5.25 16.60
CA LEU A 163 23.21 4.08 15.77
C LEU A 163 24.72 3.80 15.76
N ALA A 164 25.53 4.86 15.61
CA ALA A 164 26.98 4.76 15.62
C ALA A 164 27.52 4.29 16.98
N GLU A 165 26.98 4.81 18.07
CA GLU A 165 27.34 4.45 19.45
C GLU A 165 27.08 2.97 19.71
N LYS A 166 25.88 2.47 19.35
CA LYS A 166 25.57 1.03 19.44
C LYS A 166 26.57 0.19 18.65
N LYS A 167 26.91 0.62 17.43
CA LYS A 167 27.90 -0.07 16.58
C LYS A 167 29.30 -0.04 17.21
N TYR A 168 29.71 1.10 17.78
CA TYR A 168 30.99 1.28 18.45
C TYR A 168 31.13 0.35 19.65
N LYS A 169 30.13 0.32 20.54
CA LYS A 169 30.08 -0.56 21.72
C LYS A 169 30.28 -2.04 21.34
N ILE A 170 29.74 -2.49 20.22
CA ILE A 170 29.95 -3.86 19.72
C ILE A 170 31.36 -4.06 19.15
N MET A 171 31.92 -3.04 18.48
CA MET A 171 33.21 -3.14 17.80
C MET A 171 34.40 -3.14 18.77
N ILE A 172 34.35 -2.36 19.84
CA ILE A 172 35.42 -2.31 20.86
C ILE A 172 35.62 -3.65 21.58
N LEU A 173 34.60 -4.51 21.59
CA LEU A 173 34.68 -5.87 22.16
C LEU A 173 35.47 -6.85 21.27
N ARG A 174 35.63 -6.53 19.99
CA ARG A 174 36.19 -7.46 18.98
C ARG A 174 37.50 -6.97 18.37
N GLU A 175 37.70 -5.66 18.32
CA GLU A 175 38.83 -5.02 17.67
C GLU A 175 39.50 -4.08 18.68
N LYS A 176 40.84 -4.08 18.73
CA LYS A 176 41.61 -3.20 19.61
C LYS A 176 42.15 -1.98 18.87
N ASP A 177 42.32 -2.09 17.56
CA ASP A 177 42.79 -1.00 16.72
C ASP A 177 41.69 0.05 16.50
N LYS A 178 41.83 1.19 17.19
CA LYS A 178 40.90 2.32 17.12
C LYS A 178 40.71 2.85 15.70
N PHE A 179 41.78 2.89 14.90
CA PHE A 179 41.69 3.39 13.53
C PHE A 179 40.79 2.49 12.67
N LYS A 180 40.93 1.17 12.82
CA LYS A 180 40.03 0.20 12.15
C LYS A 180 38.58 0.32 12.63
N ILE A 181 38.35 0.57 13.92
CA ILE A 181 37.01 0.77 14.48
C ILE A 181 36.35 2.01 13.86
N TYR A 182 37.03 3.17 13.89
CA TYR A 182 36.47 4.40 13.33
C TYR A 182 36.20 4.27 11.83
N LYS A 183 37.10 3.64 11.08
CA LYS A 183 36.88 3.36 9.64
C LYS A 183 35.63 2.51 9.40
N LYS A 184 35.38 1.50 10.24
CA LYS A 184 34.18 0.66 10.16
C LYS A 184 32.91 1.43 10.51
N ILE A 185 32.95 2.32 11.50
CA ILE A 185 31.80 3.16 11.89
C ILE A 185 31.50 4.18 10.80
N TRP A 186 32.52 4.85 10.27
CA TRP A 186 32.38 5.74 9.13
C TRP A 186 31.68 5.03 7.97
N ALA A 187 32.21 3.89 7.53
CA ALA A 187 31.62 3.10 6.46
C ALA A 187 30.16 2.67 6.77
N TYR A 188 29.89 2.31 8.03
CA TYR A 188 28.54 1.98 8.48
C TYR A 188 27.57 3.15 8.34
N ILE A 189 27.96 4.36 8.77
CA ILE A 189 27.13 5.56 8.71
C ILE A 189 26.91 6.01 7.25
N ILE A 190 27.97 6.02 6.43
CA ILE A 190 27.85 6.34 4.99
C ILE A 190 26.93 5.34 4.27
N SER A 191 27.07 4.04 4.50
CA SER A 191 26.21 3.01 3.87
C SER A 191 24.73 3.08 4.29
N ARG A 192 24.47 3.77 5.42
CA ARG A 192 23.12 4.08 5.91
C ARG A 192 22.54 5.36 5.29
N GLY A 193 23.33 6.11 4.52
CA GLY A 193 22.85 7.28 3.78
C GLY A 193 22.99 8.61 4.52
N TYR A 194 23.77 8.67 5.58
CA TYR A 194 24.09 9.94 6.24
C TYR A 194 25.20 10.69 5.49
N ASN A 195 25.20 12.01 5.60
CA ASN A 195 26.22 12.86 5.00
C ASN A 195 27.60 12.67 5.66
N SER A 196 28.66 12.90 4.89
CA SER A 196 30.05 12.84 5.38
C SER A 196 30.29 13.76 6.58
N ASN A 197 29.71 14.96 6.59
CA ASN A 197 29.82 15.89 7.71
C ASN A 197 29.23 15.32 9.01
N ILE A 198 28.10 14.60 8.92
CA ILE A 198 27.49 13.93 10.07
C ILE A 198 28.40 12.78 10.54
N ALA A 199 28.94 12.01 9.59
CA ALA A 199 29.87 10.92 9.92
C ALA A 199 31.12 11.43 10.63
N GLU A 200 31.70 12.53 10.16
CA GLU A 200 32.87 13.17 10.77
C GLU A 200 32.58 13.67 12.19
N TRP A 201 31.48 14.40 12.35
CA TRP A 201 31.02 14.87 13.65
C TRP A 201 30.83 13.70 14.63
N ILE A 202 30.16 12.62 14.21
CA ILE A 202 29.98 11.41 15.04
C ILE A 202 31.31 10.81 15.49
N ILE A 203 32.28 10.68 14.57
CA ILE A 203 33.58 10.09 14.92
C ILE A 203 34.31 10.97 15.93
N ASN A 204 34.25 12.29 15.80
CA ASN A 204 34.84 13.21 16.76
C ASN A 204 34.14 13.13 18.11
N GLU A 205 32.81 13.05 18.15
CA GLU A 205 32.06 12.85 19.39
C GLU A 205 32.39 11.53 20.07
N ILE A 206 32.52 10.44 19.31
CA ILE A 206 32.92 9.13 19.87
C ILE A 206 34.34 9.19 20.45
N LYS A 207 35.28 9.87 19.77
CA LYS A 207 36.65 10.09 20.26
C LYS A 207 36.67 10.89 21.58
N SER A 208 35.88 11.95 21.66
CA SER A 208 35.78 12.79 22.85
C SER A 208 35.19 12.04 24.04
N ASN A 209 34.24 11.13 23.79
CA ASN A 209 33.51 10.38 24.81
C ASN A 209 34.11 9.00 25.12
N GLU A 210 35.31 8.67 24.65
CA GLU A 210 35.92 7.34 24.82
C GLU A 210 36.02 6.87 26.26
N ALA A 211 36.24 7.79 27.21
CA ALA A 211 36.32 7.48 28.63
C ALA A 211 35.00 6.89 29.17
N LEU A 212 33.85 7.35 28.67
CA LEU A 212 32.52 6.90 29.10
C LEU A 212 32.18 5.46 28.69
N TYR A 213 32.91 4.92 27.70
CA TYR A 213 32.70 3.57 27.18
C TYR A 213 33.57 2.50 27.85
N LYS A 214 34.54 2.89 28.69
CA LYS A 214 35.42 1.94 29.40
C LYS A 214 34.85 1.43 30.73
N ASP A 215 34.01 2.22 31.41
CA ASP A 215 33.45 1.88 32.73
C ASP A 215 32.14 1.08 32.66
N ASN A 216 31.49 1.06 31.50
CA ASN A 216 30.29 0.25 31.30
C ASN A 216 30.71 -1.18 30.92
N ASN A 217 30.85 -2.06 31.91
CA ASN A 217 30.64 -3.50 31.71
C ASN A 217 29.20 -3.70 31.22
N ILE A 218 28.99 -3.59 29.91
CA ILE A 218 27.66 -3.65 29.29
C ILE A 218 27.12 -5.07 29.43
N CYS A 219 26.14 -5.24 30.32
CA CYS A 219 25.15 -6.28 30.20
C CYS A 219 24.43 -6.05 28.85
N LEU A 220 24.79 -6.81 27.83
CA LEU A 220 24.07 -6.84 26.56
C LEU A 220 22.80 -7.65 26.80
N ASP A 221 21.63 -7.03 26.78
CA ASP A 221 20.38 -7.80 26.70
C ASP A 221 20.40 -8.65 25.41
N GLU A 222 20.14 -9.95 25.53
CA GLU A 222 20.21 -10.92 24.43
C GLU A 222 19.33 -10.58 23.20
N GLN A 223 18.44 -9.60 23.35
CA GLN A 223 17.58 -9.08 22.29
C GLN A 223 18.31 -8.20 21.25
N ASP A 224 19.39 -7.52 21.64
CA ASP A 224 20.14 -6.61 20.74
C ASP A 224 21.05 -7.36 19.75
N ILE A 225 21.48 -8.58 20.10
CA ILE A 225 22.33 -9.44 19.26
C ILE A 225 21.49 -10.12 18.16
N LYS A 226 20.24 -10.51 18.47
CA LYS A 226 19.33 -11.17 17.52
C LYS A 226 18.72 -10.20 16.50
N SER A 227 18.46 -8.95 16.89
CA SER A 227 17.88 -7.94 15.99
C SER A 227 18.80 -7.60 14.80
N ASN A 228 20.11 -7.55 14.98
CA ASN A 228 21.03 -7.18 13.89
C ASN A 228 21.33 -8.32 12.88
N LYS A 229 21.35 -9.60 13.32
CA LYS A 229 21.51 -10.74 12.38
C LYS A 229 20.29 -10.94 11.49
N ASN A 230 19.09 -10.57 11.95
CA ASN A 230 17.86 -10.67 11.18
C ASN A 230 17.66 -9.48 10.20
N ILE A 231 18.26 -8.31 10.47
CA ILE A 231 18.15 -7.13 9.59
C ILE A 231 19.03 -7.25 8.34
N GLU A 232 20.18 -7.94 8.41
CA GLU A 232 21.04 -8.17 7.23
C GLU A 232 20.48 -9.25 6.29
N ASN A 233 19.58 -10.13 6.75
CA ASN A 233 19.07 -11.28 5.98
C ASN A 233 17.64 -11.14 5.44
N ASN A 234 16.89 -10.08 5.80
CA ASN A 234 15.48 -9.91 5.39
C ASN A 234 15.22 -8.58 4.67
N ILE A 235 16.05 -8.25 3.68
CA ILE A 235 15.76 -7.17 2.73
C ILE A 235 15.75 -7.77 1.32
N LYS A 236 14.77 -8.65 1.10
CA LYS A 236 14.06 -8.72 -0.18
C LYS A 236 12.73 -8.03 0.06
N ASP A 237 12.40 -7.11 -0.83
CA ASP A 237 11.18 -6.31 -0.78
C ASP A 237 9.96 -7.10 -0.31
N GLU A 238 9.44 -6.77 0.87
CA GLU A 238 8.05 -6.93 1.28
C GLU A 238 7.89 -6.43 2.72
N ASN A 239 6.69 -5.92 3.03
CA ASN A 239 6.24 -5.33 4.31
C ASN A 239 6.43 -3.81 4.44
N LEU A 240 5.56 -3.09 3.71
CA LEU A 240 5.04 -1.78 4.12
C LEU A 240 3.68 -1.97 4.83
N ASP A 241 3.56 -2.99 5.68
CA ASP A 241 2.33 -3.29 6.42
C ASP A 241 2.63 -3.43 7.90
N LYS A 242 2.39 -2.33 8.63
CA LYS A 242 2.04 -2.28 10.06
C LYS A 242 1.98 -0.82 10.51
N PHE A 243 0.99 -0.05 10.04
CA PHE A 243 0.54 1.15 10.76
C PHE A 243 -0.87 1.53 10.28
N HIS A 244 -1.87 0.84 10.81
CA HIS A 244 -3.18 1.43 11.00
C HIS A 244 -3.47 1.40 12.50
N ASN A 245 -3.24 2.55 13.13
CA ASN A 245 -4.09 3.06 14.21
C ASN A 245 -3.76 4.55 14.38
N ASN A 246 -4.84 5.34 14.44
CA ASN A 246 -4.93 6.77 14.77
C ASN A 246 -4.75 7.75 13.60
N SER A 247 -5.86 8.01 12.89
CA SER A 247 -6.29 9.40 12.71
C SER A 247 -7.82 9.44 12.57
N SER A 248 -8.44 10.14 13.50
CA SER A 248 -9.85 10.52 13.44
C SER A 248 -10.03 11.51 12.29
N PHE A 249 -10.80 11.13 11.27
CA PHE A 249 -11.34 12.09 10.30
C PHE A 249 -12.85 12.15 10.47
N ASN A 250 -13.29 13.23 11.12
CA ASN A 250 -14.66 13.66 11.17
C ASN A 250 -14.93 14.51 9.92
N SER A 251 -15.91 14.13 9.10
CA SER A 251 -16.67 15.09 8.30
C SER A 251 -18.10 14.59 8.15
N LYS A 252 -19.03 15.46 8.55
CA LYS A 252 -20.47 15.28 8.50
C LYS A 252 -20.98 15.52 7.08
N ASN A 253 -21.81 14.62 6.57
CA ASN A 253 -23.12 15.01 6.02
C ASN A 253 -24.09 13.82 5.96
N ASN A 254 -25.31 14.11 6.40
CA ASN A 254 -26.36 13.18 6.84
C ASN A 254 -27.21 12.63 5.69
N ASN A 255 -27.48 11.33 5.70
CA ASN A 255 -28.85 10.80 5.90
C ASN A 255 -28.85 9.26 5.99
N TYR A 256 -29.44 8.74 7.07
CA TYR A 256 -29.44 7.35 7.53
C TYR A 256 -28.08 6.77 7.95
N LYS A 257 -27.66 7.08 9.19
CA LYS A 257 -26.73 6.20 9.92
C LYS A 257 -27.52 4.95 10.33
N GLU A 258 -27.75 4.02 9.40
CA GLU A 258 -28.29 2.70 9.75
C GLU A 258 -27.36 2.10 10.81
N ASN A 259 -27.93 1.78 11.98
CA ASN A 259 -27.20 1.12 13.06
C ASN A 259 -26.56 -0.16 12.50
N ILE A 260 -25.23 -0.30 12.66
CA ILE A 260 -24.45 -1.42 12.13
C ILE A 260 -25.08 -2.77 12.49
N ASP A 261 -25.67 -2.89 13.69
CA ASP A 261 -26.31 -4.10 14.16
C ASP A 261 -27.61 -4.41 13.39
N ILE A 262 -28.38 -3.38 13.03
CA ILE A 262 -29.59 -3.55 12.22
C ILE A 262 -29.21 -4.05 10.82
N LEU A 263 -28.20 -3.42 10.21
CA LEU A 263 -27.75 -3.78 8.87
C LEU A 263 -27.11 -5.17 8.84
N ALA A 264 -26.31 -5.49 9.85
CA ALA A 264 -25.71 -6.80 10.04
C ALA A 264 -26.79 -7.88 10.22
N ARG A 265 -27.85 -7.60 10.97
CA ARG A 265 -28.94 -8.56 11.19
C ARG A 265 -29.76 -8.81 9.92
N LYS A 266 -30.16 -7.76 9.20
CA LYS A 266 -30.79 -7.88 7.87
C LYS A 266 -29.96 -8.74 6.92
N ARG A 267 -28.64 -8.58 6.92
CA ARG A 267 -27.75 -9.36 6.05
C ARG A 267 -27.57 -10.78 6.54
N TYR A 268 -27.45 -11.00 7.84
CA TYR A 268 -27.34 -12.32 8.46
C TYR A 268 -28.53 -13.20 8.08
N ASP A 269 -29.76 -12.68 8.18
CA ASP A 269 -31.00 -13.38 7.84
C ASP A 269 -31.07 -13.83 6.37
N ILE A 270 -30.34 -13.14 5.47
CA ILE A 270 -30.22 -13.54 4.06
C ILE A 270 -29.17 -14.64 3.88
N ILE A 271 -28.04 -14.56 4.60
CA ILE A 271 -26.92 -15.50 4.43
C ILE A 271 -27.31 -16.89 4.93
N ILE A 272 -27.98 -16.98 6.08
CA ILE A 272 -28.35 -18.25 6.72
C ILE A 272 -29.34 -19.08 5.90
N LYS A 273 -30.03 -18.48 4.91
CA LYS A 273 -30.92 -19.22 3.99
C LYS A 273 -30.18 -20.19 3.06
N SER A 274 -28.86 -20.05 2.94
CA SER A 274 -28.04 -20.76 1.96
C SER A 274 -26.71 -21.27 2.51
N GLU A 275 -26.43 -21.04 3.80
CA GLU A 275 -25.14 -21.33 4.43
C GLU A 275 -25.33 -21.57 5.92
N ASP A 276 -24.89 -22.74 6.39
CA ASP A 276 -25.02 -23.16 7.79
C ASP A 276 -23.69 -23.09 8.56
N ASP A 277 -22.56 -22.98 7.86
CA ASP A 277 -21.23 -22.92 8.47
C ASP A 277 -20.98 -21.54 9.11
N LYS A 278 -20.87 -21.51 10.44
CA LYS A 278 -20.66 -20.28 11.23
C LYS A 278 -19.43 -19.48 10.80
N ASN A 279 -18.33 -20.12 10.42
CA ASN A 279 -17.11 -19.43 10.00
C ASN A 279 -17.30 -18.78 8.62
N LYS A 280 -18.03 -19.46 7.72
CA LYS A 280 -18.38 -18.87 6.42
C LYS A 280 -19.39 -17.74 6.57
N ILE A 281 -20.36 -17.85 7.47
CA ILE A 281 -21.31 -16.77 7.78
C ILE A 281 -20.56 -15.57 8.35
N TYR A 282 -19.69 -15.77 9.35
CA TYR A 282 -18.84 -14.73 9.93
C TYR A 282 -18.07 -13.99 8.84
N ARG A 283 -17.37 -14.72 7.97
CA ARG A 283 -16.58 -14.12 6.88
C ARG A 283 -17.44 -13.37 5.87
N ARG A 284 -18.62 -13.88 5.51
CA ARG A 284 -19.52 -13.23 4.53
C ARG A 284 -20.17 -11.98 5.10
N LEU A 285 -20.55 -12.01 6.37
CA LEU A 285 -21.16 -10.91 7.10
C LEU A 285 -20.15 -9.80 7.40
N SER A 286 -18.96 -10.16 7.92
CA SER A 286 -17.90 -9.19 8.22
C SER A 286 -17.44 -8.45 6.97
N ASN A 287 -17.19 -9.19 5.87
CA ASN A 287 -16.83 -8.58 4.59
C ASN A 287 -17.93 -7.68 4.01
N TYR A 288 -19.20 -7.97 4.28
CA TYR A 288 -20.31 -7.12 3.82
C TYR A 288 -20.31 -5.77 4.56
N LEU A 289 -20.08 -5.77 5.86
CA LEU A 289 -20.04 -4.55 6.67
C LEU A 289 -18.76 -3.73 6.40
N LEU A 290 -17.60 -4.39 6.23
CA LEU A 290 -16.36 -3.71 5.83
C LEU A 290 -16.52 -2.97 4.50
N ARG A 291 -17.15 -3.60 3.49
CA ARG A 291 -17.44 -2.96 2.19
C ARG A 291 -18.41 -1.77 2.29
N ARG A 292 -19.17 -1.66 3.38
CA ARG A 292 -20.07 -0.53 3.66
C ARG A 292 -19.39 0.60 4.43
N GLY A 293 -18.10 0.46 4.73
CA GLY A 293 -17.29 1.51 5.34
C GLY A 293 -17.26 1.49 6.87
N PHE A 294 -17.75 0.42 7.52
CA PHE A 294 -17.63 0.26 8.97
C PHE A 294 -16.22 -0.17 9.36
N SER A 295 -15.72 0.32 10.51
CA SER A 295 -14.39 -0.03 10.99
C SER A 295 -14.31 -1.49 11.41
N PHE A 296 -13.10 -2.08 11.37
CA PHE A 296 -12.89 -3.47 11.77
C PHE A 296 -13.41 -3.77 13.18
N GLU A 297 -13.23 -2.83 14.12
CA GLU A 297 -13.65 -3.01 15.51
C GLU A 297 -15.18 -3.01 15.64
N GLU A 298 -15.88 -2.11 14.94
CA GLU A 298 -17.34 -2.09 14.89
C GLU A 298 -17.90 -3.38 14.26
N VAL A 299 -17.30 -3.81 13.14
CA VAL A 299 -17.69 -5.04 12.43
C VAL A 299 -17.51 -6.25 13.33
N LYS A 300 -16.32 -6.42 13.90
CA LYS A 300 -16.00 -7.55 14.79
C LYS A 300 -16.99 -7.62 15.95
N LYS A 301 -17.24 -6.48 16.61
CA LYS A 301 -18.18 -6.40 17.74
C LYS A 301 -19.61 -6.75 17.32
N SER A 302 -20.09 -6.20 16.20
CA SER A 302 -21.44 -6.48 15.68
C SER A 302 -21.63 -7.93 15.25
N THR A 303 -20.66 -8.49 14.51
CA THR A 303 -20.69 -9.90 14.07
C THR A 303 -20.62 -10.86 15.25
N ASN A 304 -19.82 -10.55 16.28
CA ASN A 304 -19.73 -11.38 17.48
C ASN A 304 -21.02 -11.35 18.29
N ARG A 305 -21.66 -10.18 18.41
CA ARG A 305 -22.99 -10.07 19.01
C ARG A 305 -24.03 -10.93 18.27
N ILE A 306 -24.04 -10.89 16.94
CA ILE A 306 -25.01 -11.65 16.13
C ILE A 306 -24.77 -13.16 16.16
N LEU A 307 -23.51 -13.60 16.09
CA LEU A 307 -23.17 -15.03 15.95
C LEU A 307 -23.00 -15.75 17.28
N TYR A 308 -22.57 -15.04 18.32
CA TYR A 308 -22.17 -15.63 19.59
C TYR A 308 -22.82 -14.97 20.81
N GLY A 309 -23.57 -13.86 20.65
CA GLY A 309 -24.22 -13.18 21.77
C GLY A 309 -23.26 -12.49 22.74
N ILE A 310 -22.03 -12.20 22.30
CA ILE A 310 -20.97 -11.61 23.14
C ILE A 310 -21.01 -10.09 22.99
N GLU A 311 -21.25 -9.36 24.09
CA GLU A 311 -21.29 -7.88 24.13
C GLU A 311 -19.94 -7.18 23.89
#